data_AF-A0A3C0EJG0-F1
#
_entry.id   AF-A0A3C0EJG0-F1
#
_cell.length_a   1.000
_cell.length_b   1.000
_cell.length_c   1.000
_cell.angle_alpha   90.00
_cell.angle_beta   90.00
_cell.angle_gamma   90.00
#
_symmetry.space_group_name_H-M   'P 1'
#
loop_
_entity.id
_entity.type
_entity.pdbx_description
1 polymer ?
#
loop_
_entity_poly.entity_id
_entity_poly.type
_entity_poly.pdbx_seq_one_letter_code
_entity_poly.pdbx_strand_id
1 'polypeptide(L)'
;MEQKLERAEALEQAHKRYVEQQAAAPLAIAAGKSSIWHNTVIFMAVFGILGGLFAWGASEGFTKLVPNRYMQMQEMDNRRMDVITRLNDGLIMEMEAESQLQQIYADYPSNPYAKILSDMTLTAEQQMQAVGQRLELDALPNFVHRFVWYAVVGVMFAFMLAVADPLLSRNRRGVVLNGAVGIGLSLVGAALVGLFINKIYHLLGGGTLEASFVRQMIARAVVWSVFGMFLTVAPAVVMKSSKKLVIGIIGGAIGGFLGGLLFDPIDVLLNSAVMSRLIAFVAIGFLSGMSTGLIESAVKTGWLKVTGGVITGKQFIIYRNPTFLGSSPACEIYLFKDPQVSDHHSAIHLTRDGYEIEDLNDEPMTFVNGEPIERVKLRAGDEIQIGSSTFCFQERKQSVVMK
;
A
#
# COMPACT_ATOMS: atom_id res chain seq x y z
N MET A 1 29.46 44.76 -21.95
CA MET A 1 29.29 44.43 -23.38
C MET A 1 29.73 43.00 -23.62
N GLU A 2 30.89 42.59 -23.08
CA GLU A 2 31.39 41.20 -23.05
C GLU A 2 30.37 40.17 -22.56
N GLN A 3 29.75 40.36 -21.38
CA GLN A 3 28.72 39.42 -20.89
C GLN A 3 27.52 39.23 -21.83
N LYS A 4 27.15 40.24 -22.63
CA LYS A 4 26.07 40.10 -23.62
C LYS A 4 26.53 39.34 -24.87
N LEU A 5 27.82 39.45 -25.20
CA LEU A 5 28.43 38.78 -26.34
C LEU A 5 28.66 37.30 -26.02
N GLU A 6 29.24 36.99 -24.85
CA GLU A 6 29.40 35.62 -24.36
C GLU A 6 28.04 34.89 -24.28
N ARG A 7 27.00 35.57 -23.80
CA ARG A 7 25.65 35.02 -23.74
C ARG A 7 25.03 34.76 -25.11
N ALA A 8 25.35 35.59 -26.10
CA ALA A 8 24.88 35.39 -27.48
C ALA A 8 25.60 34.22 -28.16
N GLU A 9 26.91 34.07 -27.93
CA GLU A 9 27.70 32.93 -28.45
C GLU A 9 27.28 31.61 -27.81
N ALA A 10 27.01 31.62 -26.50
CA ALA A 10 26.43 30.50 -25.76
C ALA A 10 25.09 30.04 -26.36
N LEU A 11 24.17 30.99 -26.60
CA LEU A 11 22.88 30.74 -27.24
C LEU A 11 23.04 30.12 -28.64
N GLU A 12 23.94 30.64 -29.46
CA GLU A 12 24.17 30.15 -30.82
C GLU A 12 24.75 28.73 -30.81
N GLN A 13 25.71 28.44 -29.92
CA GLN A 13 26.27 27.10 -29.76
C GLN A 13 25.23 26.10 -29.24
N ALA A 14 24.41 26.51 -28.27
CA ALA A 14 23.36 25.69 -27.71
C ALA A 14 22.27 25.38 -28.75
N HIS A 15 21.85 26.37 -29.55
CA HIS A 15 20.91 26.17 -30.65
C HIS A 15 21.47 25.25 -31.74
N LYS A 16 22.75 25.39 -32.09
CA LYS A 16 23.40 24.50 -33.06
C LYS A 16 23.43 23.05 -32.58
N ARG A 17 23.73 22.82 -31.29
CA ARG A 17 23.66 21.48 -30.67
C ARG A 17 22.24 20.91 -30.65
N TYR A 18 21.23 21.75 -30.39
CA TYR A 18 19.83 21.37 -30.48
C TYR A 18 19.47 20.85 -31.88
N VAL A 19 19.83 21.61 -32.93
CA VAL A 19 19.59 21.24 -34.33
C VAL A 19 20.32 19.95 -34.70
N GLU A 20 21.59 19.80 -34.28
CA GLU A 20 22.37 18.58 -34.50
C GLU A 20 21.77 17.36 -33.80
N GLN A 21 21.26 17.50 -32.57
CA GLN A 21 20.57 16.43 -31.84
C GLN A 21 19.24 16.05 -32.49
N GLN A 22 18.45 17.02 -32.97
CA GLN A 22 17.23 16.73 -33.74
C GLN A 22 17.53 16.01 -35.06
N ALA A 23 18.60 16.41 -35.75
CA ALA A 23 19.00 15.78 -37.01
C ALA A 23 19.58 14.37 -36.82
N ALA A 24 20.25 14.12 -35.69
CA ALA A 24 20.85 12.83 -35.34
C ALA A 24 19.85 11.86 -34.67
N ALA A 25 18.75 12.37 -34.10
CA ALA A 25 17.68 11.54 -33.58
C ALA A 25 17.01 10.84 -34.78
N PRO A 26 17.05 9.49 -34.89
CA PRO A 26 16.36 8.81 -35.97
C PRO A 26 14.88 9.22 -35.93
N LEU A 27 14.29 9.46 -37.12
CA LEU A 27 12.85 9.66 -37.42
C LEU A 27 11.91 8.58 -36.84
N ALA A 28 12.42 7.68 -36.02
CA ALA A 28 11.65 6.78 -35.19
C ALA A 28 10.96 7.57 -34.07
N ILE A 29 9.83 8.19 -34.44
CA ILE A 29 8.60 8.05 -33.66
C ILE A 29 8.28 6.55 -33.61
N ALA A 30 9.13 5.77 -32.95
CA ALA A 30 8.74 4.47 -32.47
C ALA A 30 7.76 4.82 -31.36
N ALA A 31 6.48 4.83 -31.72
CA ALA A 31 5.39 4.71 -30.78
C ALA A 31 5.67 3.45 -29.96
N GLY A 32 6.47 3.62 -28.90
CA GLY A 32 6.80 2.56 -27.99
C GLY A 32 5.48 2.00 -27.53
N LYS A 33 5.22 0.71 -27.84
CA LYS A 33 3.98 0.03 -27.45
C LYS A 33 3.73 0.40 -26.00
N SER A 34 2.59 1.04 -25.73
CA SER A 34 2.25 1.51 -24.39
C SER A 34 2.23 0.30 -23.47
N SER A 35 3.34 0.09 -22.75
CA SER A 35 3.44 -1.02 -21.82
C SER A 35 2.39 -0.81 -20.74
N ILE A 36 1.69 -1.88 -20.37
CA ILE A 36 0.64 -1.88 -19.34
C ILE A 36 1.12 -1.24 -18.02
N TRP A 37 2.44 -1.31 -17.77
CA TRP A 37 3.14 -0.70 -16.64
C TRP A 37 3.17 0.84 -16.64
N HIS A 38 2.75 1.51 -17.72
CA HIS A 38 2.57 2.97 -17.74
C HIS A 38 1.21 3.42 -17.20
N ASN A 39 0.26 2.49 -17.01
CA ASN A 39 -1.03 2.81 -16.42
C ASN A 39 -0.97 2.69 -14.90
N THR A 40 -1.11 3.82 -14.22
CA THR A 40 -1.09 3.90 -12.76
C THR A 40 -2.11 3.01 -12.07
N VAL A 41 -3.31 2.89 -12.63
CA VAL A 41 -4.35 2.01 -12.09
C VAL A 41 -3.87 0.56 -12.07
N ILE A 42 -3.26 0.12 -13.19
CA ILE A 42 -2.92 -1.29 -13.38
C ILE A 42 -1.75 -1.68 -12.50
N PHE A 43 -0.65 -0.92 -12.52
CA PHE A 43 0.50 -1.33 -11.72
C PHE A 43 0.20 -1.20 -10.21
N MET A 44 -0.51 -0.16 -9.76
CA MET A 44 -0.86 -0.05 -8.34
C MET A 44 -1.75 -1.22 -7.90
N ALA A 45 -2.69 -1.66 -8.73
CA ALA A 45 -3.48 -2.86 -8.46
C ALA A 45 -2.61 -4.12 -8.36
N VAL A 46 -1.62 -4.29 -9.24
CA VAL A 46 -0.67 -5.43 -9.20
C VAL A 46 0.19 -5.40 -7.94
N PHE A 47 0.77 -4.25 -7.58
CA PHE A 47 1.54 -4.13 -6.34
C PHE A 47 0.67 -4.34 -5.09
N GLY A 48 -0.60 -3.92 -5.16
CA GLY A 48 -1.59 -4.23 -4.14
C GLY A 48 -1.81 -5.73 -3.97
N ILE A 49 -2.03 -6.46 -5.07
CA ILE A 49 -2.16 -7.93 -5.06
C ILE A 49 -0.91 -8.59 -4.49
N LEU A 50 0.29 -8.17 -4.93
CA LEU A 50 1.55 -8.69 -4.40
C LEU A 50 1.66 -8.44 -2.89
N GLY A 51 1.28 -7.25 -2.43
CA GLY A 51 1.16 -6.93 -1.00
C GLY A 51 0.27 -7.92 -0.25
N GLY A 52 -0.90 -8.24 -0.81
CA GLY A 52 -1.82 -9.23 -0.24
C GLY A 52 -1.25 -10.64 -0.19
N LEU A 53 -0.58 -11.10 -1.25
CA LEU A 53 0.06 -12.41 -1.30
C LEU A 53 1.20 -12.54 -0.28
N PHE A 54 2.08 -11.54 -0.20
CA PHE A 54 3.17 -11.52 0.78
C PHE A 54 2.64 -11.39 2.21
N ALA A 55 1.63 -10.56 2.43
CA ALA A 55 0.96 -10.44 3.73
C ALA A 55 0.36 -11.77 4.18
N TRP A 56 -0.32 -12.49 3.29
CA TRP A 56 -0.85 -13.82 3.57
C TRP A 56 0.26 -14.79 3.97
N GLY A 57 1.28 -14.97 3.12
CA GLY A 57 2.37 -15.91 3.39
C GLY A 57 3.13 -15.60 4.68
N ALA A 58 3.40 -14.31 4.93
CA ALA A 58 4.06 -13.86 6.15
C ALA A 58 3.18 -14.07 7.40
N SER A 59 1.87 -13.83 7.31
CA SER A 59 0.94 -14.06 8.41
C SER A 59 0.83 -15.54 8.80
N GLU A 60 0.73 -16.43 7.82
CA GLU A 60 0.68 -17.88 8.05
C GLU A 60 2.01 -18.42 8.58
N GLY A 61 3.13 -17.90 8.05
CA GLY A 61 4.47 -18.19 8.59
C GLY A 61 4.60 -17.78 10.05
N PHE A 62 4.14 -16.57 10.40
CA PHE A 62 4.16 -16.08 11.77
C PHE A 62 3.29 -16.92 12.70
N THR A 63 2.05 -17.25 12.31
CA THR A 63 1.14 -18.07 13.14
C THR A 63 1.72 -19.47 13.41
N LYS A 64 2.45 -20.06 12.45
CA LYS A 64 3.13 -21.35 12.63
C LYS A 64 4.37 -21.28 13.52
N LEU A 65 5.16 -20.20 13.41
CA LEU A 65 6.41 -20.03 14.14
C LEU A 65 6.21 -19.52 15.58
N VAL A 66 5.15 -18.75 15.81
CA VAL A 66 4.86 -18.10 17.09
C VAL A 66 3.44 -18.46 17.54
N PRO A 67 3.21 -19.69 18.04
CA PRO A 67 1.89 -20.11 18.48
C PRO A 67 1.38 -19.24 19.64
N ASN A 68 0.10 -18.87 19.58
CA ASN A 68 -0.55 -18.06 20.60
C ASN A 68 -1.31 -18.95 21.59
N ARG A 69 -0.92 -18.89 22.88
CA ARG A 69 -1.54 -19.65 23.97
C ARG A 69 -3.04 -19.38 24.11
N TYR A 70 -3.47 -18.13 23.90
CA TYR A 70 -4.87 -17.74 23.98
C TYR A 70 -5.69 -18.27 22.80
N MET A 71 -5.14 -18.25 21.57
CA MET A 71 -5.84 -18.86 20.43
C MET A 71 -5.98 -20.37 20.60
N GLN A 72 -4.93 -21.04 21.10
CA GLN A 72 -5.01 -22.46 21.44
C GLN A 72 -6.07 -22.71 22.53
N MET A 73 -6.21 -21.82 23.51
CA MET A 73 -7.28 -21.90 24.50
C MET A 73 -8.66 -21.78 23.90
N GLN A 74 -8.88 -20.82 22.99
CA GLN A 74 -10.15 -20.72 22.25
C GLN A 74 -10.43 -21.96 21.40
N GLU A 75 -9.41 -22.53 20.76
CA GLU A 75 -9.54 -23.76 19.98
C GLU A 75 -9.91 -24.96 20.86
N MET A 76 -9.24 -25.10 22.02
CA MET A 76 -9.61 -26.11 23.02
C MET A 76 -11.04 -25.94 23.50
N ASP A 77 -11.47 -24.71 23.82
CA ASP A 77 -12.83 -24.43 24.28
C ASP A 77 -13.88 -24.70 23.19
N ASN A 78 -13.61 -24.37 21.93
CA ASN A 78 -14.51 -24.68 20.82
C ASN A 78 -14.65 -26.20 20.63
N ARG A 79 -13.54 -26.96 20.64
CA ARG A 79 -13.55 -28.43 20.56
C ARG A 79 -14.28 -29.05 21.76
N ARG A 80 -14.03 -28.52 22.96
CA ARG A 80 -14.70 -28.94 24.20
C ARG A 80 -16.21 -28.70 24.12
N MET A 81 -16.64 -27.54 23.60
CA MET A 81 -18.06 -27.21 23.46
C MET A 81 -18.76 -28.15 22.49
N ASP A 82 -18.11 -28.54 21.39
CA ASP A 82 -18.64 -29.55 20.45
C ASP A 82 -18.87 -30.90 21.17
N VAL A 83 -17.90 -31.36 21.95
CA VAL A 83 -18.03 -32.61 22.74
C VAL A 83 -19.18 -32.50 23.75
N ILE A 84 -19.28 -31.40 24.50
CA ILE A 84 -20.35 -31.19 25.48
C ILE A 84 -21.72 -31.13 24.79
N THR A 85 -21.82 -30.47 23.64
CA THR A 85 -23.07 -30.38 22.87
C THR A 85 -23.50 -31.76 22.42
N ARG A 86 -22.58 -32.55 21.85
CA ARG A 86 -22.85 -33.93 21.41
C ARG A 86 -23.23 -34.85 22.58
N LEU A 87 -22.65 -34.66 23.77
CA LEU A 87 -23.04 -35.39 24.98
C LEU A 87 -24.46 -35.02 25.41
N ASN A 88 -24.79 -33.73 25.46
CA ASN A 88 -26.11 -33.24 25.84
C ASN A 88 -27.20 -33.69 24.84
N ASP A 89 -26.86 -33.81 23.56
CA ASP A 89 -27.74 -34.31 22.51
C ASP A 89 -27.87 -35.85 22.52
N GLY A 90 -27.15 -36.55 23.42
CA GLY A 90 -27.16 -38.01 23.52
C GLY A 90 -26.45 -38.73 22.36
N LEU A 91 -25.62 -38.01 21.59
CA LEU A 91 -24.89 -38.56 20.43
C LEU A 91 -23.64 -39.34 20.83
N ILE A 92 -23.11 -39.11 22.03
CA ILE A 92 -21.94 -39.81 22.59
C ILE A 92 -22.18 -40.19 24.05
N MET A 93 -21.48 -41.23 24.52
CA MET A 93 -21.55 -41.67 25.91
C MET A 93 -20.63 -40.83 26.81
N GLU A 94 -20.93 -40.76 28.11
CA GLU A 94 -20.15 -39.97 29.09
C GLU A 94 -18.66 -40.37 29.12
N MET A 95 -18.37 -41.67 29.09
CA MET A 95 -17.00 -42.20 29.01
C MET A 95 -16.27 -41.78 27.73
N GLU A 96 -16.98 -41.69 26.60
CA GLU A 96 -16.41 -41.22 25.34
C GLU A 96 -16.13 -39.72 25.38
N ALA A 97 -17.06 -38.94 25.96
CA ALA A 97 -16.89 -37.51 26.16
C ALA A 97 -15.68 -37.20 27.06
N GLU A 98 -15.52 -37.91 28.19
CA GLU A 98 -14.37 -37.76 29.08
C GLU A 98 -13.04 -38.06 28.37
N SER A 99 -12.99 -39.14 27.58
CA SER A 99 -11.79 -39.49 26.80
C SER A 99 -11.45 -38.42 25.77
N GLN A 100 -12.45 -37.91 25.03
CA GLN A 100 -12.25 -36.85 24.05
C GLN A 100 -11.79 -35.53 24.70
N LEU A 101 -12.38 -35.16 25.84
CA LEU A 101 -11.96 -33.98 26.61
C LEU A 101 -10.51 -34.09 27.09
N GLN A 102 -10.11 -35.25 27.62
CA GLN A 102 -8.71 -35.48 28.02
C GLN A 102 -7.74 -35.39 26.82
N GLN A 103 -8.13 -35.94 25.66
CA GLN A 103 -7.31 -35.83 24.45
C GLN A 103 -7.15 -34.37 24.01
N ILE A 104 -8.23 -33.57 24.04
CA ILE A 104 -8.16 -32.14 23.69
C ILE A 104 -7.11 -31.40 24.53
N TYR A 105 -7.06 -31.65 25.84
CA TYR A 105 -6.06 -31.00 26.70
C TYR A 105 -4.65 -31.59 26.51
N ALA A 106 -4.54 -32.89 26.23
CA ALA A 106 -3.28 -33.57 25.98
C ALA A 106 -2.59 -33.09 24.69
N ASP A 107 -3.35 -32.58 23.71
CA ASP A 107 -2.82 -31.98 22.48
C ASP A 107 -2.00 -30.70 22.74
N TYR A 108 -2.21 -30.04 23.89
CA TYR A 108 -1.55 -28.78 24.26
C TYR A 108 -0.82 -28.86 25.60
N PRO A 109 0.17 -29.76 25.77
CA PRO A 109 0.77 -30.07 27.08
C PRO A 109 1.59 -28.90 27.67
N SER A 110 2.05 -28.00 26.80
CA SER A 110 2.81 -26.79 27.18
C SER A 110 1.91 -25.58 27.48
N ASN A 111 0.59 -25.70 27.25
CA ASN A 111 -0.34 -24.60 27.41
C ASN A 111 -0.85 -24.53 28.87
N PRO A 112 -0.64 -23.41 29.60
CA PRO A 112 -1.12 -23.24 30.97
C PRO A 112 -2.64 -23.37 31.11
N TYR A 113 -3.42 -22.98 30.10
CA TYR A 113 -4.89 -23.09 30.12
C TYR A 113 -5.34 -24.55 30.09
N ALA A 114 -4.67 -25.38 29.28
CA ALA A 114 -4.96 -26.81 29.21
C ALA A 114 -4.78 -27.47 30.60
N LYS A 115 -3.69 -27.12 31.30
CA LYS A 115 -3.40 -27.63 32.65
C LYS A 115 -4.49 -27.25 33.66
N ILE A 116 -4.97 -26.02 33.63
CA ILE A 116 -6.03 -25.54 34.53
C ILE A 116 -7.35 -26.28 34.23
N LEU A 117 -7.70 -26.42 32.95
CA LEU A 117 -8.97 -27.02 32.52
C LEU A 117 -8.99 -28.55 32.66
N SER A 118 -7.81 -29.20 32.61
CA SER A 118 -7.67 -30.64 32.85
C SER A 118 -7.53 -31.01 34.33
N ASP A 119 -7.44 -30.04 35.23
CA ASP A 119 -7.22 -30.29 36.66
C ASP A 119 -8.52 -30.73 37.34
N MET A 120 -8.62 -32.04 37.58
CA MET A 120 -9.75 -32.69 38.25
C MET A 120 -9.83 -32.35 39.75
N THR A 121 -8.82 -31.70 40.33
CA THR A 121 -8.83 -31.29 41.75
C THR A 121 -9.56 -29.98 41.96
N LEU A 122 -9.79 -29.19 40.90
CA LEU A 122 -10.48 -27.91 40.95
C LEU A 122 -11.97 -28.06 40.60
N THR A 123 -12.83 -27.33 41.31
CA THR A 123 -14.24 -27.19 40.89
C THR A 123 -14.33 -26.34 39.62
N ALA A 124 -15.43 -26.44 38.86
CA ALA A 124 -15.64 -25.64 37.65
C ALA A 124 -15.52 -24.12 37.90
N GLU A 125 -15.99 -23.65 39.05
CA GLU A 125 -15.87 -22.25 39.46
C GLU A 125 -14.41 -21.85 39.74
N GLN A 126 -13.65 -22.72 40.41
CA GLN A 126 -12.22 -22.50 40.65
C GLN A 126 -11.40 -22.52 39.36
N GLN A 127 -11.71 -23.43 38.43
CA GLN A 127 -11.10 -23.46 37.10
C GLN A 127 -11.34 -22.16 36.35
N MET A 128 -12.59 -21.66 36.35
CA MET A 128 -12.96 -20.42 35.68
C MET A 128 -12.26 -19.19 36.29
N GLN A 129 -12.12 -19.15 37.62
CA GLN A 129 -11.38 -18.09 38.31
C GLN A 129 -9.87 -18.14 37.97
N ALA A 130 -9.28 -19.34 37.96
CA ALA A 130 -7.87 -19.54 37.61
C ALA A 130 -7.58 -19.18 36.14
N VAL A 131 -8.48 -19.51 35.21
CA VAL A 131 -8.42 -19.06 33.82
C VAL A 131 -8.50 -17.54 33.74
N GLY A 132 -9.39 -16.90 34.51
CA GLY A 132 -9.51 -15.44 34.58
C GLY A 132 -8.21 -14.76 35.01
N GLN A 133 -7.61 -15.22 36.10
CA GLN A 133 -6.30 -14.71 36.57
C GLN A 133 -5.20 -14.94 35.53
N ARG A 134 -5.20 -16.09 34.86
CA ARG A 134 -4.23 -16.40 33.81
C ARG A 134 -4.37 -15.46 32.60
N LEU A 135 -5.61 -15.13 32.21
CA LEU A 135 -5.90 -14.19 31.12
C LEU A 135 -5.34 -12.80 31.39
N GLU A 136 -5.41 -12.32 32.65
CA GLU A 136 -4.82 -11.03 33.05
C GLU A 136 -3.29 -11.06 32.91
N LEU A 137 -2.63 -12.14 33.36
CA LEU A 137 -1.19 -12.31 33.23
C LEU A 137 -0.72 -12.39 31.77
N ASP A 138 -1.51 -13.05 30.92
CA ASP A 138 -1.20 -13.20 29.49
C ASP A 138 -1.68 -12.00 28.65
N ALA A 139 -2.28 -10.95 29.24
CA ALA A 139 -2.80 -9.80 28.51
C ALA A 139 -1.73 -9.09 27.65
N LEU A 140 -0.54 -8.86 28.22
CA LEU A 140 0.58 -8.24 27.50
C LEU A 140 1.15 -9.16 26.40
N PRO A 141 1.51 -10.44 26.66
CA PRO A 141 1.90 -11.38 25.60
C PRO A 141 0.87 -11.49 24.47
N ASN A 142 -0.42 -11.52 24.80
CA ASN A 142 -1.51 -11.57 23.83
C ASN A 142 -1.58 -10.29 23.00
N PHE A 143 -1.40 -9.12 23.62
CA PHE A 143 -1.29 -7.86 22.91
C PHE A 143 -0.07 -7.84 21.98
N VAL A 144 1.11 -8.23 22.46
CA VAL A 144 2.33 -8.29 21.66
C VAL A 144 2.17 -9.23 20.47
N HIS A 145 1.59 -10.41 20.67
CA HIS A 145 1.32 -11.33 19.58
C HIS A 145 0.39 -10.70 18.52
N ARG A 146 -0.72 -10.08 18.94
CA ARG A 146 -1.63 -9.38 18.01
C ARG A 146 -0.92 -8.25 17.27
N PHE A 147 -0.17 -7.43 17.99
CA PHE A 147 0.60 -6.33 17.43
C PHE A 147 1.56 -6.83 16.35
N VAL A 148 2.36 -7.87 16.65
CA VAL A 148 3.33 -8.42 15.69
C VAL A 148 2.61 -9.02 14.49
N TRP A 149 1.49 -9.72 14.68
CA TRP A 149 0.69 -10.27 13.57
C TRP A 149 0.23 -9.15 12.61
N TYR A 150 -0.39 -8.09 13.16
CA TYR A 150 -0.83 -6.95 12.35
C TYR A 150 0.33 -6.16 11.74
N ALA A 151 1.47 -6.09 12.43
CA ALA A 151 2.69 -5.46 11.93
C ALA A 151 3.24 -6.22 10.72
N VAL A 152 3.34 -7.55 10.80
CA VAL A 152 3.81 -8.40 9.70
C VAL A 152 2.92 -8.21 8.47
N VAL A 153 1.60 -8.28 8.64
CA VAL A 153 0.64 -8.08 7.55
C VAL A 153 0.74 -6.64 7.00
N GLY A 154 0.71 -5.65 7.88
CA GLY A 154 0.67 -4.24 7.51
C GLY A 154 1.92 -3.76 6.78
N VAL A 155 3.09 -4.23 7.22
CA VAL A 155 4.37 -3.93 6.60
C VAL A 155 4.42 -4.43 5.16
N MET A 156 3.90 -5.62 4.85
CA MET A 156 3.90 -6.17 3.48
C MET A 156 3.05 -5.31 2.52
N PHE A 157 1.84 -4.92 2.93
CA PHE A 157 0.99 -4.03 2.14
C PHE A 157 1.62 -2.65 1.97
N ALA A 158 2.03 -2.03 3.08
CA ALA A 158 2.54 -0.66 3.07
C ALA A 158 3.84 -0.57 2.25
N PHE A 159 4.75 -1.54 2.40
CA PHE A 159 5.98 -1.58 1.63
C PHE A 159 5.69 -1.73 0.13
N MET A 160 4.89 -2.72 -0.28
CA MET A 160 4.60 -2.97 -1.70
C MET A 160 3.95 -1.76 -2.38
N LEU A 161 2.97 -1.12 -1.73
CA LEU A 161 2.33 0.07 -2.27
C LEU A 161 3.26 1.28 -2.29
N ALA A 162 4.07 1.50 -1.25
CA ALA A 162 4.96 2.66 -1.16
C ALA A 162 6.14 2.61 -2.16
N VAL A 163 6.61 1.41 -2.52
CA VAL A 163 7.73 1.24 -3.47
C VAL A 163 7.29 1.13 -4.93
N ALA A 164 5.99 1.02 -5.23
CA ALA A 164 5.48 0.83 -6.59
C ALA A 164 6.00 1.91 -7.56
N ASP A 165 5.79 3.18 -7.24
CA ASP A 165 6.24 4.32 -8.05
C ASP A 165 7.77 4.42 -8.15
N PRO A 166 8.54 4.43 -7.04
CA PRO A 166 9.99 4.44 -7.10
C PRO A 166 10.61 3.27 -7.88
N LEU A 167 10.03 2.07 -7.77
CA LEU A 167 10.56 0.88 -8.42
C LEU A 167 10.39 0.97 -9.94
N LEU A 168 9.21 1.37 -10.41
CA LEU A 168 8.95 1.58 -11.84
C LEU A 168 9.71 2.77 -12.42
N SER A 169 9.89 3.81 -11.62
CA SER A 169 10.67 4.98 -12.02
C SER A 169 12.19 4.76 -11.96
N ARG A 170 12.65 3.59 -11.50
CA ARG A 170 14.07 3.25 -11.24
C ARG A 170 14.74 4.17 -10.22
N ASN A 171 13.97 4.78 -9.33
CA ASN A 171 14.46 5.63 -8.25
C ASN A 171 14.82 4.80 -7.01
N ARG A 172 16.06 4.32 -6.93
CA ARG A 172 16.55 3.50 -5.80
C ARG A 172 16.43 4.20 -4.45
N ARG A 173 16.72 5.51 -4.41
CA ARG A 173 16.64 6.29 -3.18
C ARG A 173 15.19 6.42 -2.70
N GLY A 174 14.27 6.61 -3.65
CA GLY A 174 12.84 6.59 -3.40
C GLY A 174 12.35 5.25 -2.86
N VAL A 175 12.83 4.12 -3.39
CA VAL A 175 12.46 2.77 -2.88
C VAL A 175 12.82 2.65 -1.39
N VAL A 176 14.04 3.05 -1.01
CA VAL A 176 14.50 2.96 0.37
C VAL A 176 13.73 3.92 1.29
N LEU A 177 13.61 5.20 0.89
CA LEU A 177 12.97 6.21 1.72
C LEU A 177 11.46 5.94 1.89
N ASN A 178 10.75 5.67 0.79
CA ASN A 178 9.32 5.40 0.81
C ASN A 178 9.02 4.07 1.52
N GLY A 179 9.84 3.05 1.27
CA GLY A 179 9.75 1.77 1.97
C GLY A 179 9.91 1.92 3.48
N ALA A 180 10.95 2.64 3.93
CA ALA A 180 11.20 2.86 5.36
C ALA A 180 10.06 3.63 6.05
N VAL A 181 9.56 4.70 5.42
CA VAL A 181 8.41 5.46 5.95
C VAL A 181 7.15 4.58 5.96
N GLY A 182 6.91 3.79 4.91
CA GLY A 182 5.81 2.84 4.83
C GLY A 182 5.83 1.83 5.98
N ILE A 183 7.00 1.24 6.26
CA ILE A 183 7.22 0.33 7.40
C ILE A 183 6.91 1.04 8.71
N GLY A 184 7.54 2.20 8.98
CA GLY A 184 7.37 2.91 10.24
C GLY A 184 5.92 3.28 10.56
N LEU A 185 5.20 3.82 9.57
CA LEU A 185 3.78 4.17 9.73
C LEU A 185 2.89 2.94 9.90
N SER A 186 3.19 1.83 9.21
CA SER A 186 2.44 0.59 9.36
C SER A 186 2.59 -0.03 10.75
N LEU A 187 3.75 0.11 11.39
CA LEU A 187 3.96 -0.34 12.78
C LEU A 187 3.09 0.47 13.76
N VAL A 188 3.01 1.78 13.58
CA VAL A 188 2.10 2.62 14.39
C VAL A 188 0.65 2.21 14.16
N GLY A 189 0.25 2.00 12.90
CA GLY A 189 -1.08 1.49 12.56
C GLY A 189 -1.39 0.13 13.20
N ALA A 190 -0.44 -0.80 13.18
CA ALA A 190 -0.57 -2.12 13.80
C ALA A 190 -0.74 -2.06 15.31
N ALA A 191 -0.05 -1.14 15.99
CA ALA A 191 -0.23 -0.89 17.43
C ALA A 191 -1.65 -0.40 17.73
N LEU A 192 -2.14 0.58 16.97
CA LEU A 192 -3.50 1.12 17.13
C LEU A 192 -4.56 0.04 16.87
N VAL A 193 -4.44 -0.71 15.78
CA VAL A 193 -5.36 -1.80 15.45
C VAL A 193 -5.33 -2.86 16.56
N GLY A 194 -4.14 -3.32 16.97
CA GLY A 194 -3.99 -4.36 18.00
C GLY A 194 -4.62 -4.02 19.36
N LEU A 195 -4.80 -2.74 19.68
CA LEU A 195 -5.44 -2.26 20.91
C LEU A 195 -6.97 -2.32 20.87
N PHE A 196 -7.59 -2.03 19.72
CA PHE A 196 -9.04 -1.78 19.64
C PHE A 196 -9.80 -2.78 18.78
N ILE A 197 -9.14 -3.54 17.90
CA ILE A 197 -9.81 -4.37 16.89
C ILE A 197 -10.76 -5.41 17.49
N ASN A 198 -10.36 -6.09 18.56
CA ASN A 198 -11.21 -7.07 19.25
C ASN A 198 -12.36 -6.39 20.00
N LYS A 199 -12.14 -5.19 20.54
CA LYS A 199 -13.22 -4.42 21.20
C LYS A 199 -14.29 -4.08 20.18
N ILE A 200 -13.90 -3.62 18.98
CA ILE A 200 -14.83 -3.32 17.89
C ILE A 200 -15.59 -4.59 17.47
N TYR A 201 -14.90 -5.71 17.29
CA TYR A 201 -15.52 -6.98 16.90
C TYR A 201 -16.60 -7.42 17.90
N HIS A 202 -16.28 -7.42 19.19
CA HIS A 202 -17.21 -7.84 20.23
C HIS A 202 -18.32 -6.81 20.50
N LEU A 203 -18.06 -5.50 20.36
CA LEU A 203 -19.10 -4.47 20.47
C LEU A 203 -20.18 -4.63 19.40
N LEU A 204 -19.82 -5.12 18.22
CA LEU A 204 -20.78 -5.43 17.15
C LEU A 204 -21.50 -6.78 17.38
N GLY A 205 -21.16 -7.48 18.45
CA GLY A 205 -21.64 -8.82 18.78
C GLY A 205 -21.05 -9.91 17.91
N GLY A 206 -19.84 -9.70 17.38
CA GLY A 206 -19.04 -10.75 16.79
C GLY A 206 -18.46 -11.70 17.85
N GLY A 207 -18.46 -13.00 17.56
CA GLY A 207 -17.89 -14.03 18.44
C GLY A 207 -18.73 -14.38 19.66
N THR A 208 -19.98 -13.92 19.76
CA THR A 208 -20.92 -14.42 20.77
C THR A 208 -21.64 -15.67 20.25
N LEU A 209 -21.98 -16.60 21.14
CA LEU A 209 -22.69 -17.84 20.79
C LEU A 209 -24.07 -17.58 20.15
N GLU A 210 -24.68 -16.44 20.48
CA GLU A 210 -25.97 -16.00 19.93
C GLU A 210 -25.85 -15.22 18.60
N ALA A 211 -24.63 -14.98 18.10
CA ALA A 211 -24.43 -14.18 16.91
C ALA A 211 -24.85 -14.95 15.65
N SER A 212 -25.90 -14.46 14.99
CA SER A 212 -26.29 -14.97 13.66
C SER A 212 -25.12 -14.84 12.67
N PHE A 213 -25.08 -15.74 11.69
CA PHE A 213 -24.05 -15.74 10.64
C PHE A 213 -23.87 -14.36 9.99
N VAL A 214 -24.97 -13.69 9.66
CA VAL A 214 -24.96 -12.34 9.06
C VAL A 214 -24.35 -11.29 10.00
N ARG A 215 -24.60 -11.40 11.32
CA ARG A 215 -24.01 -10.49 12.31
C ARG A 215 -22.50 -10.67 12.40
N GLN A 216 -22.01 -11.91 12.33
CA GLN A 216 -20.57 -12.20 12.30
C GLN A 216 -19.91 -11.59 11.06
N MET A 217 -20.54 -11.76 9.90
CA MET A 217 -20.07 -11.15 8.64
C MET A 217 -19.98 -9.63 8.73
N ILE A 218 -21.02 -8.96 9.25
CA ILE A 218 -21.02 -7.50 9.40
C ILE A 218 -19.95 -7.05 10.39
N ALA A 219 -19.84 -7.71 11.55
CA ALA A 219 -18.82 -7.40 12.54
C ALA A 219 -17.40 -7.52 11.94
N ARG A 220 -17.16 -8.58 11.17
CA ARG A 220 -15.90 -8.82 10.48
C ARG A 220 -15.64 -7.79 9.38
N ALA A 221 -16.65 -7.45 8.58
CA ALA A 221 -16.54 -6.41 7.55
C ALA A 221 -16.17 -5.04 8.13
N VAL A 222 -16.76 -4.64 9.26
CA VAL A 222 -16.40 -3.38 9.94
C VAL A 222 -14.98 -3.42 10.48
N VAL A 223 -14.59 -4.52 11.14
CA VAL A 223 -13.23 -4.73 11.65
C VAL A 223 -12.19 -4.63 10.54
N TRP A 224 -12.44 -5.30 9.42
CA TRP A 224 -11.53 -5.30 8.28
C TRP A 224 -11.53 -3.97 7.53
N SER A 225 -12.65 -3.24 7.50
CA SER A 225 -12.71 -1.86 7.00
C SER A 225 -11.79 -0.93 7.80
N VAL A 226 -11.85 -1.01 9.14
CA VAL A 226 -10.94 -0.26 10.03
C VAL A 226 -9.50 -0.62 9.75
N PHE A 227 -9.20 -1.92 9.65
CA PHE A 227 -7.86 -2.39 9.31
C PHE A 227 -7.37 -1.84 7.96
N GLY A 228 -8.21 -1.92 6.91
CA GLY A 228 -7.90 -1.42 5.57
C GLY A 228 -7.64 0.09 5.52
N MET A 229 -8.34 0.89 6.33
CA MET A 229 -8.02 2.31 6.49
C MET A 229 -6.58 2.52 6.96
N PHE A 230 -6.15 1.80 8.00
CA PHE A 230 -4.79 1.94 8.54
C PHE A 230 -3.70 1.47 7.57
N LEU A 231 -3.97 0.44 6.76
CA LEU A 231 -3.02 -0.05 5.76
C LEU A 231 -2.67 0.99 4.69
N THR A 232 -3.57 1.93 4.42
CA THR A 232 -3.44 2.89 3.32
C THR A 232 -2.92 4.26 3.75
N VAL A 233 -2.97 4.56 5.05
CA VAL A 233 -2.39 5.80 5.61
C VAL A 233 -0.90 5.88 5.30
N ALA A 234 -0.17 4.78 5.48
CA ALA A 234 1.28 4.76 5.32
C ALA A 234 1.74 5.15 3.90
N PRO A 235 1.28 4.49 2.81
CA PRO A 235 1.58 4.92 1.44
C PRO A 235 1.12 6.36 1.13
N ALA A 236 -0.03 6.79 1.64
CA ALA A 236 -0.54 8.12 1.33
C ALA A 236 0.25 9.27 1.98
N VAL A 237 0.75 9.07 3.21
CA VAL A 237 1.63 10.03 3.88
C VAL A 237 2.96 10.14 3.16
N VAL A 238 3.51 9.02 2.67
CA VAL A 238 4.72 8.99 1.83
C VAL A 238 4.56 9.88 0.58
N MET A 239 3.37 9.86 -0.02
CA MET A 239 3.06 10.67 -1.21
C MET A 239 2.88 12.16 -0.92
N LYS A 240 2.91 12.59 0.36
CA LYS A 240 2.79 14.00 0.80
C LYS A 240 1.58 14.75 0.19
N SER A 241 0.45 14.07 -0.02
CA SER A 241 -0.76 14.66 -0.61
C SER A 241 -2.00 14.33 0.23
N SER A 242 -2.65 15.36 0.76
CA SER A 242 -3.87 15.23 1.57
C SER A 242 -5.04 14.62 0.78
N LYS A 243 -5.16 14.93 -0.51
CA LYS A 243 -6.16 14.32 -1.40
C LYS A 243 -5.94 12.82 -1.57
N LYS A 244 -4.69 12.40 -1.77
CA LYS A 244 -4.34 10.98 -1.88
C LYS A 244 -4.57 10.23 -0.56
N LEU A 245 -4.37 10.90 0.59
CA LEU A 245 -4.66 10.36 1.91
C LEU A 245 -6.12 10.00 2.12
N VAL A 246 -7.04 10.95 1.90
CA VAL A 246 -8.47 10.69 2.10
C VAL A 246 -8.95 9.53 1.22
N ILE A 247 -8.47 9.45 -0.01
CA ILE A 247 -8.95 8.45 -0.97
C ILE A 247 -8.30 7.09 -0.77
N GLY A 248 -7.03 7.05 -0.36
CA GLY A 248 -6.40 5.84 0.13
C GLY A 248 -7.19 5.24 1.29
N ILE A 249 -7.55 6.07 2.28
CA ILE A 249 -8.38 5.67 3.42
C ILE A 249 -9.73 5.10 2.96
N ILE A 250 -10.43 5.77 2.04
CA ILE A 250 -11.71 5.28 1.50
C ILE A 250 -11.53 3.95 0.75
N GLY A 251 -10.53 3.84 -0.12
CA GLY A 251 -10.24 2.63 -0.87
C GLY A 251 -9.86 1.46 0.05
N GLY A 252 -9.07 1.74 1.08
CA GLY A 252 -8.74 0.80 2.15
C GLY A 252 -9.98 0.36 2.94
N ALA A 253 -10.86 1.29 3.32
CA ALA A 253 -12.11 0.99 4.01
C ALA A 253 -13.02 0.08 3.18
N ILE A 254 -13.24 0.41 1.90
CA ILE A 254 -14.07 -0.38 0.99
C ILE A 254 -13.45 -1.76 0.76
N GLY A 255 -12.14 -1.82 0.50
CA GLY A 255 -11.42 -3.08 0.32
C GLY A 255 -11.50 -3.98 1.55
N GLY A 256 -11.29 -3.39 2.73
CA GLY A 256 -11.44 -4.06 4.02
C GLY A 256 -12.86 -4.56 4.26
N PHE A 257 -13.86 -3.74 4.00
CA PHE A 257 -15.26 -4.11 4.17
C PHE A 257 -15.63 -5.31 3.29
N LEU A 258 -15.31 -5.25 1.99
CA LEU A 258 -15.59 -6.35 1.06
C LEU A 258 -14.80 -7.61 1.39
N GLY A 259 -13.52 -7.48 1.77
CA GLY A 259 -12.69 -8.60 2.21
C GLY A 259 -13.26 -9.28 3.46
N GLY A 260 -13.71 -8.51 4.45
CA GLY A 260 -14.34 -9.05 5.66
C GLY A 260 -15.71 -9.66 5.41
N LEU A 261 -16.51 -9.06 4.52
CA LEU A 261 -17.83 -9.58 4.14
C LEU A 261 -17.74 -10.94 3.42
N LEU A 262 -16.74 -11.10 2.56
CA LEU A 262 -16.53 -12.34 1.80
C LEU A 262 -15.89 -13.45 2.64
N PHE A 263 -15.33 -13.13 3.81
CA PHE A 263 -14.54 -14.06 4.60
C PHE A 263 -15.35 -15.29 5.04
N ASP A 264 -16.48 -15.10 5.72
CA ASP A 264 -17.24 -16.22 6.29
C ASP A 264 -17.87 -17.12 5.20
N PRO A 265 -18.47 -16.58 4.11
CA PRO A 265 -18.95 -17.40 3.00
C PRO A 265 -17.85 -18.24 2.33
N ILE A 266 -16.65 -17.68 2.15
CA ILE A 266 -15.52 -18.40 1.57
C ILE A 266 -15.00 -19.47 2.52
N ASP A 267 -14.95 -19.17 3.82
CA ASP A 267 -14.54 -20.13 4.84
C ASP A 267 -15.48 -21.34 4.86
N VAL A 268 -16.80 -21.11 4.79
CA VAL A 268 -17.80 -22.18 4.69
C VAL A 268 -17.65 -22.96 3.38
N LEU A 269 -17.41 -22.29 2.24
CA LEU A 269 -17.33 -22.93 0.93
C LEU A 269 -16.06 -23.78 0.76
N LEU A 270 -14.92 -23.28 1.25
CA LEU A 270 -13.61 -23.91 1.07
C LEU A 270 -13.17 -24.75 2.28
N ASN A 271 -13.90 -24.67 3.39
CA ASN A 271 -13.55 -25.24 4.69
C ASN A 271 -12.08 -24.92 5.07
N SER A 272 -11.68 -23.68 4.84
CA SER A 272 -10.28 -23.26 4.99
C SER A 272 -10.16 -21.77 5.28
N ALA A 273 -9.98 -21.45 6.57
CA ALA A 273 -9.73 -20.09 7.02
C ALA A 273 -8.46 -19.50 6.40
N VAL A 274 -7.48 -20.33 6.07
CA VAL A 274 -6.23 -19.94 5.39
C VAL A 274 -6.52 -19.40 3.99
N MET A 275 -7.39 -20.09 3.23
CA MET A 275 -7.78 -19.63 1.88
C MET A 275 -8.71 -18.42 1.94
N SER A 276 -9.56 -18.34 2.95
CA SER A 276 -10.39 -17.16 3.19
C SER A 276 -9.55 -15.90 3.45
N ARG A 277 -8.51 -16.00 4.30
CA ARG A 277 -7.54 -14.90 4.50
C ARG A 277 -6.81 -14.51 3.22
N LEU A 278 -6.38 -15.49 2.41
CA LEU A 278 -5.71 -15.23 1.13
C LEU A 278 -6.59 -14.37 0.21
N ILE A 279 -7.83 -14.81 -0.02
CA ILE A 279 -8.76 -14.10 -0.90
C ILE A 279 -9.07 -12.71 -0.35
N ALA A 280 -9.29 -12.59 0.95
CA ALA A 280 -9.56 -11.30 1.59
C ALA A 280 -8.36 -10.34 1.46
N PHE A 281 -7.13 -10.78 1.70
CA PHE A 281 -5.93 -9.96 1.57
C PHE A 281 -5.65 -9.55 0.12
N VAL A 282 -5.83 -10.45 -0.84
CA VAL A 282 -5.70 -10.13 -2.27
C VAL A 282 -6.75 -9.10 -2.69
N ALA A 283 -8.00 -9.25 -2.24
CA ALA A 283 -9.07 -8.30 -2.54
C ALA A 283 -8.79 -6.91 -1.96
N ILE A 284 -8.34 -6.82 -0.70
CA ILE A 284 -7.94 -5.55 -0.07
C ILE A 284 -6.81 -4.89 -0.84
N GLY A 285 -5.77 -5.67 -1.15
CA GLY A 285 -4.63 -5.20 -1.91
C GLY A 285 -5.03 -4.65 -3.27
N PHE A 286 -5.79 -5.43 -4.03
CA PHE A 286 -6.30 -5.03 -5.35
C PHE A 286 -7.12 -3.74 -5.28
N LEU A 287 -8.12 -3.66 -4.39
CA LEU A 287 -9.02 -2.51 -4.29
C LEU A 287 -8.30 -1.26 -3.78
N SER A 288 -7.41 -1.41 -2.81
CA SER A 288 -6.57 -0.31 -2.30
C SER A 288 -5.63 0.23 -3.39
N GLY A 289 -4.92 -0.66 -4.08
CA GLY A 289 -4.04 -0.31 -5.18
C GLY A 289 -4.78 0.34 -6.35
N MET A 290 -5.90 -0.27 -6.78
CA MET A 290 -6.73 0.26 -7.86
C MET A 290 -7.30 1.63 -7.50
N SER A 291 -7.80 1.83 -6.26
CA SER A 291 -8.31 3.14 -5.80
C SER A 291 -7.22 4.21 -5.82
N THR A 292 -6.01 3.87 -5.37
CA THR A 292 -4.84 4.77 -5.39
C THR A 292 -4.43 5.12 -6.82
N GLY A 293 -4.43 4.15 -7.74
CA GLY A 293 -4.10 4.41 -9.13
C GLY A 293 -5.19 5.15 -9.90
N LEU A 294 -6.47 4.93 -9.58
CA LEU A 294 -7.61 5.65 -10.19
C LEU A 294 -7.58 7.13 -9.83
N ILE A 295 -7.34 7.45 -8.56
CA ILE A 295 -7.21 8.86 -8.17
C ILE A 295 -6.00 9.50 -8.82
N GLU A 296 -4.91 8.75 -8.90
CA GLU A 296 -3.73 9.24 -9.54
C GLU A 296 -4.02 9.57 -11.02
N SER A 297 -4.76 8.71 -11.71
CA SER A 297 -5.22 9.01 -13.06
C SER A 297 -6.24 10.14 -13.15
N ALA A 298 -7.08 10.35 -12.14
CA ALA A 298 -8.12 11.38 -12.13
C ALA A 298 -7.57 12.78 -11.76
N VAL A 299 -6.53 12.84 -10.94
CA VAL A 299 -5.86 14.08 -10.49
C VAL A 299 -4.72 14.48 -11.43
N LYS A 300 -4.39 13.67 -12.45
CA LYS A 300 -3.54 14.08 -13.57
C LYS A 300 -4.12 15.32 -14.27
N THR A 301 -3.67 16.49 -13.84
CA THR A 301 -3.96 17.76 -14.51
C THR A 301 -2.89 18.06 -15.55
N GLY A 302 -1.61 17.82 -15.25
CA GLY A 302 -0.50 17.96 -16.19
C GLY A 302 0.54 16.84 -16.06
N TRP A 303 1.10 16.39 -17.17
CA TRP A 303 2.16 15.38 -17.22
C TRP A 303 3.11 15.63 -18.40
N LEU A 304 4.35 15.16 -18.25
CA LEU A 304 5.34 15.09 -19.31
C LEU A 304 5.40 13.68 -19.87
N LYS A 305 5.20 13.52 -21.17
CA LYS A 305 5.43 12.26 -21.88
C LYS A 305 6.80 12.30 -22.53
N VAL A 306 7.68 11.37 -22.19
CA VAL A 306 8.99 11.28 -22.84
C VAL A 306 8.82 10.85 -24.29
N THR A 307 9.20 11.72 -25.23
CA THR A 307 9.16 11.50 -26.67
C THR A 307 10.53 11.13 -27.25
N GLY A 308 11.63 11.47 -26.58
CA GLY A 308 12.99 11.17 -26.99
C GLY A 308 13.95 10.91 -25.82
N GLY A 309 15.00 10.12 -26.07
CA GLY A 309 16.01 9.75 -25.08
C GLY A 309 15.86 8.34 -24.49
N VAL A 310 16.69 8.00 -23.50
CA VAL A 310 16.84 6.65 -22.94
C VAL A 310 15.56 6.09 -22.29
N ILE A 311 14.65 6.98 -21.88
CA ILE A 311 13.42 6.66 -21.15
C ILE A 311 12.15 6.94 -21.98
N THR A 312 12.24 6.90 -23.31
CA THR A 312 11.12 7.14 -24.24
C THR A 312 9.90 6.28 -23.91
N GLY A 313 8.71 6.90 -23.97
CA GLY A 313 7.42 6.26 -23.66
C GLY A 313 6.96 6.42 -22.19
N LYS A 314 7.87 6.76 -21.27
CA LYS A 314 7.54 7.03 -19.87
C LYS A 314 6.71 8.30 -19.73
N GLN A 315 5.83 8.35 -18.72
CA GLN A 315 5.08 9.56 -18.36
C GLN A 315 5.44 9.97 -16.93
N PHE A 316 5.64 11.26 -16.71
CA PHE A 316 5.90 11.86 -15.41
C PHE A 316 4.77 12.83 -15.08
N ILE A 317 4.10 12.59 -13.97
CA ILE A 317 2.95 13.41 -13.57
C ILE A 317 3.45 14.53 -12.67
N ILE A 318 2.98 15.75 -12.92
CA ILE A 318 3.44 16.93 -12.20
C ILE A 318 2.61 17.05 -10.93
N TYR A 319 3.13 16.52 -9.82
CA TYR A 319 2.46 16.53 -8.50
C TYR A 319 2.93 17.63 -7.58
N ARG A 320 4.16 18.10 -7.75
CA ARG A 320 4.77 19.07 -6.85
C ARG A 320 4.85 20.44 -7.51
N ASN A 321 4.92 21.44 -6.65
CA ASN A 321 5.06 22.81 -7.07
C ASN A 321 6.11 23.48 -6.18
N PRO A 322 7.36 23.68 -6.67
CA PRO A 322 7.85 23.25 -7.98
C PRO A 322 8.05 21.71 -8.10
N THR A 323 8.01 21.19 -9.34
CA THR A 323 8.49 19.85 -9.72
C THR A 323 9.86 20.00 -10.37
N PHE A 324 10.90 19.45 -9.77
CA PHE A 324 12.27 19.59 -10.29
C PHE A 324 12.63 18.48 -11.30
N LEU A 325 13.36 18.87 -12.33
CA LEU A 325 13.96 18.00 -13.33
C LEU A 325 15.48 18.18 -13.29
N GLY A 326 16.24 17.07 -13.26
CA GLY A 326 17.69 17.16 -13.19
C GLY A 326 18.40 15.81 -13.00
N SER A 327 19.72 15.85 -12.94
CA SER A 327 20.58 14.67 -12.72
C SER A 327 20.81 14.34 -11.24
N SER A 328 20.28 15.16 -10.33
CA SER A 328 20.21 14.79 -8.92
C SER A 328 19.09 13.80 -8.65
N PRO A 329 19.31 12.72 -7.89
CA PRO A 329 18.25 11.83 -7.42
C PRO A 329 17.29 12.49 -6.42
N ALA A 330 17.53 13.75 -6.04
CA ALA A 330 16.58 14.55 -5.27
C ALA A 330 15.46 15.16 -6.13
N CYS A 331 15.65 15.26 -7.45
CA CYS A 331 14.63 15.76 -8.37
C CYS A 331 13.47 14.76 -8.53
N GLU A 332 12.24 15.26 -8.64
CA GLU A 332 11.06 14.42 -8.90
C GLU A 332 11.15 13.72 -10.26
N ILE A 333 11.69 14.40 -11.28
CA ILE A 333 11.97 13.83 -12.59
C ILE A 333 13.48 13.67 -12.73
N TYR A 334 13.97 12.51 -12.31
CA TYR A 334 15.39 12.17 -12.35
C TYR A 334 15.83 11.74 -13.76
N LEU A 335 16.74 12.51 -14.35
CA LEU A 335 17.36 12.29 -15.65
C LEU A 335 18.77 11.73 -15.45
N PHE A 336 18.91 10.41 -15.58
CA PHE A 336 20.15 9.72 -15.20
C PHE A 336 21.18 9.70 -16.34
N LYS A 337 22.48 9.83 -15.98
CA LYS A 337 23.63 9.64 -16.87
C LYS A 337 23.65 10.55 -18.11
N ASP A 338 23.06 11.74 -18.01
CA ASP A 338 23.17 12.76 -19.04
C ASP A 338 24.14 13.85 -18.57
N PRO A 339 25.35 13.97 -19.16
CA PRO A 339 26.31 14.99 -18.78
C PRO A 339 25.86 16.42 -19.13
N GLN A 340 24.82 16.57 -19.96
CA GLN A 340 24.23 17.87 -20.31
C GLN A 340 23.11 18.29 -19.34
N VAL A 341 22.88 17.53 -18.26
CA VAL A 341 21.83 17.82 -17.30
C VAL A 341 22.43 18.12 -15.93
N SER A 342 22.23 19.35 -15.48
CA SER A 342 22.62 19.84 -14.14
C SER A 342 21.86 19.14 -13.01
N ASP A 343 22.39 19.21 -11.79
CA ASP A 343 21.79 18.59 -10.61
C ASP A 343 20.31 18.94 -10.43
N HIS A 344 19.99 20.25 -10.47
CA HIS A 344 18.63 20.78 -10.60
C HIS A 344 18.62 21.63 -11.88
N HIS A 345 18.15 21.06 -12.98
CA HIS A 345 18.26 21.65 -14.30
C HIS A 345 17.13 22.66 -14.57
N SER A 346 15.90 22.21 -14.39
CA SER A 346 14.70 23.04 -14.56
C SER A 346 13.64 22.70 -13.52
N ALA A 347 12.70 23.64 -13.34
CA ALA A 347 11.58 23.50 -12.43
C ALA A 347 10.27 23.80 -13.15
N ILE A 348 9.28 22.92 -13.00
CA ILE A 348 7.91 23.21 -13.42
C ILE A 348 7.11 23.69 -12.22
N HIS A 349 6.56 24.90 -12.35
CA HIS A 349 5.69 25.55 -11.40
C HIS A 349 4.23 25.42 -11.83
N LEU A 350 3.36 25.10 -10.87
CA LEU A 350 1.91 25.18 -11.04
C LEU A 350 1.44 26.54 -10.52
N THR A 351 1.09 27.44 -11.42
CA THR A 351 0.55 28.77 -11.09
C THR A 351 -0.97 28.77 -11.16
N ARG A 352 -1.62 29.88 -10.84
CA ARG A 352 -3.08 30.03 -11.01
C ARG A 352 -3.49 29.92 -12.48
N ASP A 353 -2.58 30.27 -13.38
CA ASP A 353 -2.86 30.38 -14.81
C ASP A 353 -2.45 29.14 -15.60
N GLY A 354 -1.89 28.11 -14.95
CA GLY A 354 -1.49 26.85 -15.56
C GLY A 354 -0.08 26.42 -15.15
N TYR A 355 0.63 25.77 -16.06
CA TYR A 355 1.99 25.30 -15.83
C TYR A 355 3.02 26.24 -16.44
N GLU A 356 4.10 26.52 -15.72
CA GLU A 356 5.25 27.28 -16.19
C GLU A 356 6.51 26.46 -15.97
N ILE A 357 7.40 26.42 -16.96
CA ILE A 357 8.74 25.86 -16.78
C ILE A 357 9.76 26.98 -16.65
N GLU A 358 10.69 26.83 -15.72
CA GLU A 358 11.82 27.70 -15.49
C GLU A 358 13.12 26.92 -15.65
N ASP A 359 14.06 27.51 -16.38
CA ASP A 359 15.44 27.04 -16.43
C ASP A 359 16.20 27.56 -15.21
N LEU A 360 16.94 26.69 -14.53
CA LEU A 360 17.65 27.03 -13.29
C LEU A 360 19.16 27.26 -13.52
N ASN A 361 19.62 27.17 -14.77
CA ASN A 361 21.03 27.21 -15.13
C ASN A 361 21.26 28.16 -16.31
N ASP A 362 22.45 28.77 -16.36
CA ASP A 362 22.86 29.59 -17.51
C ASP A 362 23.30 28.71 -18.69
N GLU A 363 23.98 27.59 -18.42
CA GLU A 363 24.30 26.51 -19.35
C GLU A 363 24.43 25.16 -18.60
N PRO A 364 24.14 24.01 -19.24
CA PRO A 364 23.37 23.87 -20.49
C PRO A 364 21.92 24.35 -20.30
N MET A 365 21.29 24.89 -21.36
CA MET A 365 19.97 25.53 -21.27
C MET A 365 18.81 24.54 -21.47
N THR A 366 17.65 24.91 -20.94
CA THR A 366 16.36 24.27 -21.26
C THR A 366 15.74 24.86 -22.53
N PHE A 367 15.22 24.01 -23.41
CA PHE A 367 14.53 24.44 -24.63
C PHE A 367 13.06 24.08 -24.61
N VAL A 368 12.21 24.96 -25.15
CA VAL A 368 10.79 24.69 -25.40
C VAL A 368 10.45 25.02 -26.84
N ASN A 369 9.95 24.04 -27.58
CA ASN A 369 9.67 24.12 -29.02
C ASN A 369 10.86 24.62 -29.85
N GLY A 370 12.09 24.27 -29.42
CA GLY A 370 13.35 24.64 -30.07
C GLY A 370 13.93 26.00 -29.69
N GLU A 371 13.23 26.77 -28.87
CA GLU A 371 13.71 28.05 -28.36
C GLU A 371 14.26 27.90 -26.93
N PRO A 372 15.44 28.46 -26.62
CA PRO A 372 15.96 28.49 -25.25
C PRO A 372 15.10 29.40 -24.38
N ILE A 373 14.86 28.99 -23.13
CA ILE A 373 13.96 29.70 -22.21
C ILE A 373 14.65 30.06 -20.90
N GLU A 374 14.26 31.18 -20.30
CA GLU A 374 14.49 31.41 -18.85
C GLU A 374 13.26 30.95 -18.06
N ARG A 375 12.07 31.41 -18.46
CA ARG A 375 10.79 30.95 -17.94
C ARG A 375 9.69 31.10 -18.98
N VAL A 376 8.87 30.07 -19.18
CA VAL A 376 7.77 30.11 -20.15
C VAL A 376 6.55 29.33 -19.65
N LYS A 377 5.36 29.82 -20.01
CA LYS A 377 4.11 29.12 -19.78
C LYS A 377 3.94 27.97 -20.77
N LEU A 378 3.72 26.77 -20.24
CA LEU A 378 3.51 25.55 -21.02
C LEU A 378 2.07 25.43 -21.51
N ARG A 379 1.91 24.88 -22.71
CA ARG A 379 0.64 24.53 -23.34
C ARG A 379 0.67 23.07 -23.74
N ALA A 380 -0.46 22.38 -23.58
CA ALA A 380 -0.58 20.99 -24.01
C ALA A 380 -0.13 20.82 -25.47
N GLY A 381 0.86 19.95 -25.69
CA GLY A 381 1.53 19.73 -26.96
C GLY A 381 2.98 20.23 -27.00
N ASP A 382 3.36 21.18 -26.15
CA ASP A 382 4.70 21.77 -26.15
C ASP A 382 5.80 20.72 -25.97
N GLU A 383 6.84 20.82 -26.79
CA GLU A 383 8.03 19.99 -26.70
C GLU A 383 9.06 20.67 -25.80
N ILE A 384 9.55 19.96 -24.78
CA ILE A 384 10.57 20.42 -23.84
C ILE A 384 11.80 19.55 -24.05
N GLN A 385 12.96 20.16 -24.21
CA GLN A 385 14.23 19.45 -24.32
C GLN A 385 15.18 19.88 -23.21
N ILE A 386 15.73 18.88 -22.53
CA ILE A 386 16.69 19.01 -21.43
C ILE A 386 17.79 17.97 -21.69
N GLY A 387 19.00 18.45 -22.01
CA GLY A 387 20.08 17.60 -22.50
C GLY A 387 19.63 16.76 -23.70
N SER A 388 19.83 15.45 -23.60
CA SER A 388 19.44 14.45 -24.62
C SER A 388 18.00 13.94 -24.50
N SER A 389 17.23 14.42 -23.51
CA SER A 389 15.86 13.97 -23.25
C SER A 389 14.83 14.97 -23.80
N THR A 390 13.83 14.44 -24.50
CA THR A 390 12.73 15.22 -25.06
C THR A 390 11.41 14.79 -24.43
N PHE A 391 10.59 15.77 -24.04
CA PHE A 391 9.30 15.57 -23.40
C PHE A 391 8.22 16.33 -24.17
N CYS A 392 7.05 15.74 -24.32
CA CYS A 392 5.86 16.46 -24.72
C CYS A 392 5.01 16.73 -23.48
N PHE A 393 4.76 18.01 -23.20
CA PHE A 393 3.87 18.43 -22.13
C PHE A 393 2.42 18.17 -22.54
N GLN A 394 1.66 17.63 -21.61
CA GLN A 394 0.26 17.30 -21.79
C GLN A 394 -0.51 17.82 -20.58
N GLU A 395 -1.67 18.39 -20.84
CA GLU A 395 -2.57 18.86 -19.80
C GLU A 395 -3.97 18.34 -20.10
N ARG A 396 -4.64 17.80 -19.07
CA ARG A 396 -6.07 17.51 -19.16
C ARG A 396 -6.79 18.83 -18.95
N LYS A 397 -7.28 19.47 -20.02
CA LYS A 397 -8.23 20.59 -19.90
C LYS A 397 -9.36 20.15 -18.98
N GLN A 398 -9.41 20.69 -17.76
CA GLN A 398 -10.62 20.62 -16.96
C GLN A 398 -11.64 21.48 -17.70
N SER A 399 -12.62 20.84 -18.35
CA SER A 399 -13.87 21.52 -18.64
C SER A 399 -14.41 21.98 -17.30
N VAL A 400 -14.24 23.27 -17.01
CA VAL A 400 -14.85 23.94 -15.86
C VAL A 400 -16.34 23.66 -15.98
N VAL A 401 -16.84 22.74 -15.16
CA VAL A 401 -18.27 22.67 -14.90
C VAL A 401 -18.53 23.91 -14.08
N MET A 402 -18.93 25.00 -14.74
CA MET A 402 -19.62 26.08 -14.06
C MET A 402 -20.87 25.46 -13.42
N LYS A 403 -20.89 25.42 -12.09
CA LYS A 403 -22.10 25.59 -11.29
C LYS A 403 -21.73 25.88 -9.84
#